data_AF-R6HJK3-F1
#
_entry.id   AF-R6HJK3-F1
#
_cell.length_a   1.000
_cell.length_b   1.000
_cell.length_c   1.000
_cell.angle_alpha   90.00
_cell.angle_beta   90.00
_cell.angle_gamma   90.00
#
_symmetry.space_group_name_H-M   'P 1'
#
loop_
_entity.id
_entity.type
_entity.pdbx_description
1 polymer ?
#
loop_
_entity_poly.entity_id
_entity_poly.type
_entity_poly.pdbx_seq_one_letter_code
_entity_poly.pdbx_strand_id
1 'polypeptide(L)'
;MDNRDQGKEGVMNDGKTKSAAGLYTRVDLDEVLYTDNFSVRKNCIGCGKCSRICPAEAIKMKDEHPVWIKETCLMCFGCLRLCPTAAIRYGDIEQSKCAIAKVS
;
A
#
# COMPACT_ATOMS: atom_id res chain seq x y z
N MET A 1 4.17 -1.66 41.14
CA MET A 1 5.01 -0.71 40.38
C MET A 1 4.73 -1.10 38.94
N ASP A 2 3.75 -0.50 38.28
CA ASP A 2 3.85 0.86 37.78
C ASP A 2 2.53 1.63 37.88
N ASN A 3 2.63 2.83 38.45
CA ASN A 3 1.54 3.76 38.62
C ASN A 3 1.64 4.81 37.51
N ARG A 4 0.58 4.85 36.69
CA ARG A 4 -0.19 6.05 36.33
C ARG A 4 0.56 7.35 36.00
N ASP A 5 0.35 7.72 34.74
CA ASP A 5 -0.35 8.94 34.33
C ASP A 5 0.42 10.23 34.02
N GLN A 6 -0.06 10.81 32.92
CA GLN A 6 -0.18 12.25 32.61
C GLN A 6 1.05 13.00 32.09
N GLY A 7 1.07 13.11 30.76
CA GLY A 7 0.94 14.38 30.02
C GLY A 7 1.92 15.50 30.38
N LYS A 8 2.78 15.87 29.40
CA LYS A 8 3.36 17.22 29.36
C LYS A 8 3.33 17.80 27.96
N GLU A 9 2.52 18.84 27.88
CA GLU A 9 2.40 19.84 26.84
C GLU A 9 3.70 20.67 26.73
N GLY A 10 4.06 21.03 25.49
CA GLY A 10 5.00 22.12 25.16
C GLY A 10 6.47 21.73 24.97
N VAL A 11 7.05 22.06 23.81
CA VAL A 11 7.88 23.26 23.57
C VAL A 11 8.38 23.22 22.10
N MET A 12 8.00 24.25 21.34
CA MET A 12 8.58 24.56 20.03
C MET A 12 10.06 24.89 20.20
N ASN A 13 10.96 24.14 19.56
CA ASN A 13 12.39 24.43 19.55
C ASN A 13 12.92 24.54 18.11
N ASP A 14 13.20 25.79 17.75
CA ASP A 14 14.27 26.30 16.90
C ASP A 14 14.90 25.29 15.94
N GLY A 15 14.50 25.40 14.67
CA GLY A 15 14.98 24.57 13.58
C GLY A 15 16.49 24.37 13.57
N LYS A 16 16.92 23.13 13.85
CA LYS A 16 18.12 22.51 13.29
C LYS A 16 17.70 21.16 12.72
N THR A 17 17.68 21.06 11.39
CA THR A 17 17.36 19.83 10.66
C THR A 17 18.43 18.77 10.95
N LYS A 18 18.11 17.79 11.80
CA LYS A 18 18.99 16.64 12.09
C LYS A 18 18.52 15.43 11.27
N SER A 19 18.96 15.35 10.02
CA SER A 19 18.74 14.24 9.08
C SER A 19 17.29 13.96 8.65
N ALA A 20 17.13 13.14 7.60
CA ALA A 20 15.83 12.61 7.16
C ALA A 20 15.05 11.88 8.28
N ALA A 21 15.70 11.51 9.39
CA ALA A 21 15.05 10.94 10.57
C ALA A 21 13.91 11.83 11.11
N GLY A 22 14.01 13.16 11.03
CA GLY A 22 12.94 14.08 11.44
C GLY A 22 11.82 14.28 10.41
N LEU A 23 11.95 13.70 9.21
CA LEU A 23 10.90 13.68 8.20
C LEU A 23 9.99 12.44 8.37
N TYR A 24 10.57 11.29 8.71
CA TYR A 24 9.82 10.05 8.95
C TYR A 24 8.91 10.13 10.19
N THR A 25 9.21 10.99 11.18
CA THR A 25 8.35 11.19 12.36
C THR A 25 7.10 12.02 12.09
N ARG A 26 6.87 12.50 10.85
CA ARG A 26 5.67 13.27 10.47
C ARG A 26 4.61 12.45 9.74
N VAL A 27 4.93 11.23 9.34
CA VAL A 27 4.01 10.37 8.63
C VAL A 27 3.77 9.16 9.52
N ASP A 28 2.59 9.08 10.11
CA ASP A 28 2.15 7.82 10.68
C ASP A 28 2.02 6.84 9.50
N LEU A 29 2.91 5.84 9.46
CA LEU A 29 2.96 4.91 8.34
C LEU A 29 1.64 4.12 8.23
N ASP A 30 0.93 3.97 9.34
CA ASP A 30 -0.39 3.34 9.38
C ASP A 30 -1.47 4.18 8.69
N GLU A 31 -1.30 5.51 8.62
CA GLU A 31 -2.23 6.40 7.90
C GLU A 31 -2.02 6.37 6.38
N VAL A 32 -0.86 5.93 5.87
CA VAL A 32 -0.51 6.00 4.43
C VAL A 32 -0.48 4.66 3.71
N LEU A 33 -0.53 3.55 4.45
CA LEU A 33 -0.66 2.21 3.87
C LEU A 33 -2.14 1.89 3.61
N TYR A 34 -2.54 1.93 2.34
CA TYR A 34 -3.94 1.74 1.93
C TYR A 34 -4.16 0.44 1.16
N THR A 35 -3.84 -0.71 1.74
CA THR A 35 -4.07 -2.01 1.08
C THR A 35 -5.55 -2.32 0.85
N ASP A 36 -6.45 -1.68 1.59
CA ASP A 36 -7.90 -1.83 1.44
C ASP A 36 -8.41 -1.32 0.08
N ASN A 37 -7.62 -0.48 -0.60
CA ASN A 37 -7.94 -0.02 -1.95
C ASN A 37 -7.62 -1.06 -3.04
N PHE A 38 -6.98 -2.19 -2.71
CA PHE A 38 -6.81 -3.27 -3.68
C PHE A 38 -8.12 -4.01 -3.90
N SER A 39 -8.48 -4.20 -5.17
CA SER A 39 -9.64 -5.01 -5.55
C SER A 39 -9.28 -6.01 -6.65
N VAL A 40 -10.06 -7.09 -6.74
CA VAL A 40 -9.87 -8.17 -7.72
C VAL A 40 -11.11 -8.29 -8.59
N ARG A 41 -10.93 -8.21 -9.91
CA ARG A 41 -12.00 -8.37 -10.89
C ARG A 41 -12.28 -9.84 -11.17
N LYS A 42 -13.47 -10.09 -11.74
CA LYS A 42 -13.99 -11.43 -12.11
C LYS A 42 -13.09 -12.23 -13.06
N ASN A 43 -12.19 -11.59 -13.79
CA ASN A 43 -11.24 -12.25 -14.69
C ASN A 43 -9.97 -12.73 -13.97
N CYS A 44 -9.93 -12.73 -12.65
CA CYS A 44 -8.94 -13.47 -11.88
C CYS A 44 -9.12 -14.97 -12.13
N ILE A 45 -8.01 -15.66 -12.35
CA ILE A 45 -7.98 -17.12 -12.63
C ILE A 45 -7.30 -17.91 -11.50
N GLY A 46 -7.16 -17.32 -10.31
CA GLY A 46 -6.58 -18.01 -9.15
C GLY A 46 -5.11 -18.41 -9.25
N CYS A 47 -4.37 -17.99 -10.28
CA CYS A 47 -3.03 -18.53 -10.59
C CYS A 47 -1.94 -18.28 -9.52
N GLY A 48 -2.20 -17.41 -8.53
CA GLY A 48 -1.27 -17.10 -7.44
C GLY A 48 0.03 -16.38 -7.84
N LYS A 49 0.16 -15.95 -9.10
CA LYS A 49 1.40 -15.29 -9.58
C LYS A 49 1.72 -14.05 -8.77
N CYS A 50 0.72 -13.22 -8.44
CA CYS A 50 0.87 -12.01 -7.62
C CYS A 50 1.54 -12.28 -6.26
N SER A 51 1.19 -13.38 -5.60
CA SER A 51 1.82 -13.80 -4.35
C SER A 51 3.28 -14.21 -4.58
N ARG A 52 3.55 -15.08 -5.56
CA ARG A 52 4.92 -15.57 -5.84
C ARG A 52 5.90 -14.48 -6.26
N ILE A 53 5.44 -13.43 -6.95
CA ILE A 53 6.31 -12.35 -7.42
C ILE A 53 6.47 -11.22 -6.41
N CYS A 54 5.74 -11.23 -5.29
CA CYS A 54 5.79 -10.14 -4.33
C CYS A 54 7.12 -10.22 -3.56
N PRO A 55 8.07 -9.30 -3.76
CA PRO A 55 9.37 -9.37 -3.09
C PRO A 55 9.26 -9.13 -1.58
N ALA A 56 8.18 -8.50 -1.14
CA ALA A 56 7.89 -8.28 0.27
C ALA A 56 7.07 -9.42 0.90
N GLU A 57 6.64 -10.43 0.12
CA GLU A 57 5.77 -11.50 0.61
C GLU A 57 4.43 -11.00 1.21
N ALA A 58 3.98 -9.82 0.79
CA ALA A 58 2.81 -9.13 1.35
C ALA A 58 1.45 -9.65 0.84
N ILE A 59 1.41 -10.82 0.18
CA ILE A 59 0.19 -11.35 -0.44
C ILE A 59 0.06 -12.85 -0.12
N LYS A 60 -1.04 -13.21 0.55
CA LYS A 60 -1.46 -14.60 0.75
C LYS A 60 -2.57 -14.96 -0.23
N MET A 61 -2.66 -16.23 -0.62
CA MET A 61 -3.79 -16.73 -1.41
C MET A 61 -4.81 -17.38 -0.48
N LYS A 62 -6.07 -16.94 -0.52
CA LYS A 62 -7.20 -17.50 0.22
C LYS A 62 -8.38 -17.64 -0.73
N ASP A 63 -9.01 -18.81 -0.77
CA ASP A 63 -10.16 -19.08 -1.65
C ASP A 63 -9.89 -18.68 -3.11
N GLU A 64 -8.70 -19.01 -3.62
CA GLU A 64 -8.18 -18.65 -4.96
C GLU A 64 -7.98 -17.15 -5.21
N HIS A 65 -8.12 -16.29 -4.20
CA HIS A 65 -7.97 -14.85 -4.33
C HIS A 65 -6.82 -14.31 -3.47
N PRO A 66 -6.12 -13.26 -3.94
CA PRO A 66 -5.09 -12.60 -3.15
C PRO A 66 -5.69 -11.81 -1.98
N VAL A 67 -5.01 -11.89 -0.83
CA VAL A 67 -5.26 -11.09 0.37
C VAL A 67 -3.95 -10.38 0.72
N TRP A 68 -4.00 -9.04 0.81
CA TRP A 68 -2.84 -8.21 1.08
C TRP A 68 -2.63 -8.01 2.59
N ILE A 69 -1.37 -8.07 3.03
CA ILE A 69 -0.96 -7.79 4.40
C ILE A 69 -0.47 -6.34 4.44
N LYS A 70 -1.18 -5.47 5.16
CA LYS A 70 -0.96 -4.02 5.17
C LYS A 70 0.46 -3.68 5.56
N GLU A 71 0.92 -4.23 6.69
CA GLU A 71 2.18 -3.90 7.36
C GLU A 71 3.41 -4.34 6.54
N THR A 72 3.20 -5.25 5.58
CA THR A 72 4.26 -5.81 4.74
C THR A 72 4.27 -5.20 3.34
N CYS A 73 3.17 -4.59 2.90
CA CYS A 73 3.03 -4.12 1.53
C CYS A 73 3.88 -2.85 1.28
N LEU A 74 4.88 -2.95 0.38
CA LEU A 74 5.70 -1.81 -0.03
C LEU A 74 5.04 -0.89 -1.07
N MET A 75 3.75 -1.11 -1.37
CA MET A 75 2.99 -0.32 -2.38
C MET A 75 3.70 -0.20 -3.74
N CYS A 76 4.47 -1.21 -4.16
CA CYS A 76 5.23 -1.18 -5.41
C CYS A 76 4.38 -1.42 -6.67
N PHE A 77 3.12 -1.84 -6.49
CA PHE A 77 2.16 -2.17 -7.55
C PHE A 77 2.62 -3.24 -8.56
N GLY A 78 3.65 -4.04 -8.23
CA GLY A 78 4.12 -5.13 -9.09
C GLY A 78 3.04 -6.18 -9.37
N CYS A 79 2.22 -6.50 -8.36
CA CYS A 79 1.08 -7.42 -8.49
C CYS A 79 0.03 -6.93 -9.50
N LEU A 80 -0.21 -5.62 -9.56
CA LEU A 80 -1.10 -4.98 -10.54
C LEU A 80 -0.57 -5.17 -11.97
N ARG A 81 0.69 -4.81 -12.18
CA ARG A 81 1.34 -4.78 -13.49
C ARG A 81 1.56 -6.17 -14.09
N LEU A 82 1.89 -7.16 -13.26
CA LEU A 82 2.33 -8.48 -13.71
C LEU A 82 1.22 -9.54 -13.68
N CYS A 83 0.02 -9.16 -13.24
CA CYS A 83 -1.16 -10.03 -13.30
C CYS A 83 -1.45 -10.36 -14.79
N PRO A 84 -1.42 -11.64 -15.19
CA PRO A 84 -1.54 -12.02 -16.61
C PRO A 84 -2.92 -11.69 -17.19
N THR A 85 -3.95 -11.63 -16.36
CA THR A 85 -5.30 -11.24 -16.76
C THR A 85 -5.63 -9.79 -16.42
N ALA A 86 -4.67 -9.03 -15.88
CA ALA A 86 -4.89 -7.69 -15.36
C ALA A 86 -6.14 -7.62 -14.46
N ALA A 87 -6.29 -8.56 -13.52
CA ALA A 87 -7.47 -8.67 -12.65
C ALA A 87 -7.38 -7.79 -11.40
N ILE A 88 -6.17 -7.48 -10.90
CA ILE A 88 -5.96 -6.64 -9.72
C ILE A 88 -6.20 -5.17 -10.10
N ARG A 89 -6.78 -4.36 -9.21
CA ARG A 89 -6.97 -2.90 -9.31
C ARG A 89 -6.58 -2.24 -8.00
N TYR A 90 -6.31 -0.95 -8.04
CA TYR A 90 -6.04 -0.14 -6.86
C TYR A 90 -6.84 1.16 -6.96
N GLY A 91 -7.72 1.39 -5.98
CA GLY A 91 -8.66 2.51 -5.94
C GLY A 91 -9.76 2.43 -7.00
N ASP A 92 -10.74 3.32 -6.86
CA ASP A 92 -11.83 3.50 -7.81
C ASP A 92 -11.48 4.57 -8.85
N ILE A 93 -10.55 4.23 -9.74
CA ILE A 93 -10.48 4.96 -11.01
C ILE A 93 -11.67 4.48 -11.86
N GLU A 94 -12.83 5.15 -11.71
CA GLU A 94 -13.76 5.27 -12.82
C GLU A 94 -12.92 5.68 -14.02
N GLN A 95 -13.03 4.93 -15.10
CA GLN A 95 -12.24 5.13 -16.30
C GLN A 95 -12.72 6.41 -16.99
N SER A 96 -12.41 7.57 -16.41
CA SER A 96 -12.44 8.87 -17.05
C SER A 96 -11.29 8.89 -18.04
N LYS A 97 -11.51 8.17 -19.15
CA LYS A 97 -10.82 8.31 -20.43
C LYS A 97 -9.37 8.74 -20.30
N CYS A 98 -8.48 7.84 -19.84
CA CYS A 98 -7.19 7.76 -20.51
C CYS A 98 -7.46 7.11 -21.86
N ALA A 99 -8.12 7.86 -22.75
CA ALA A 99 -8.07 7.59 -24.16
C ALA A 99 -6.57 7.64 -24.47
N ILE A 100 -5.98 6.47 -24.68
CA ILE A 100 -4.76 6.36 -25.46
C ILE A 100 -5.12 7.08 -26.75
N ALA A 101 -4.71 8.35 -26.88
CA ALA A 101 -4.51 8.92 -28.19
C ALA A 101 -3.60 7.91 -28.88
N LYS A 102 -4.18 7.15 -29.81
CA LYS A 102 -3.42 6.30 -30.71
C LYS A 102 -2.41 7.23 -31.35
N VAL A 103 -1.18 7.24 -30.84
CA VAL A 103 -0.05 7.82 -31.57
C VAL A 103 0.07 6.93 -32.79
N SER A 104 -0.56 7.40 -33.86
CA SER A 104 -0.41 6.91 -35.22
C SER A 104 0.77 7.60 -35.84
#